data_AF-A0A938BP62-F1
#
_entry.id   AF-A0A938BP62-F1
#
_cell.length_a   1.000
_cell.length_b   1.000
_cell.length_c   1.000
_cell.angle_alpha   90.00
_cell.angle_beta   90.00
_cell.angle_gamma   90.00
#
_symmetry.space_group_name_H-M   'P 1'
#
loop_
_entity.id
_entity.type
_entity.pdbx_description
1 polymer ?
#
loop_
_entity_poly.entity_id
_entity_poly.type
_entity_poly.pdbx_seq_one_letter_code
_entity_poly.pdbx_strand_id
1 'polypeptide(L)'
;MAAESDLIAHLRAVTGLDEPLARKILEEVLAWHREDLGAWARRRHEELRRQGLRNREIFPRLREEARRILVRPPEQSERQLRRILYG
;
A
#
# COMPACT_ATOMS: atom_id res chain seq x y z
N MET A 1 -7.52 -1.14 -11.94
CA MET A 1 -7.96 -1.86 -13.16
C MET A 1 -8.07 -3.36 -12.89
N ALA A 2 -7.23 -4.27 -13.39
CA ALA A 2 -7.47 -5.73 -13.26
C ALA A 2 -7.61 -6.23 -11.80
N ALA A 3 -6.64 -5.94 -10.94
CA ALA A 3 -6.68 -6.36 -9.53
C ALA A 3 -7.81 -5.72 -8.70
N GLU A 4 -8.34 -4.58 -9.16
CA GLU A 4 -9.44 -3.87 -8.52
C GLU A 4 -10.78 -4.48 -8.93
N SER A 5 -10.93 -4.80 -10.22
CA SER A 5 -12.07 -5.55 -10.74
C SER A 5 -12.16 -6.95 -10.11
N ASP A 6 -11.03 -7.64 -9.92
CA ASP A 6 -10.98 -8.94 -9.25
C ASP A 6 -11.43 -8.86 -7.78
N LEU A 7 -11.01 -7.81 -7.06
CA LEU A 7 -11.41 -7.58 -5.68
C LEU A 7 -12.91 -7.24 -5.57
N ILE A 8 -13.43 -6.41 -6.48
CA ILE A 8 -14.86 -6.10 -6.55
C ILE A 8 -15.66 -7.38 -6.81
N ALA A 9 -15.25 -8.21 -7.78
CA ALA A 9 -15.90 -9.47 -8.08
C ALA A 9 -15.88 -10.43 -6.87
N HIS A 10 -14.75 -10.52 -6.17
CA HIS A 10 -14.64 -11.29 -4.94
C HIS A 10 -15.60 -10.77 -3.86
N LEU A 11 -15.60 -9.46 -3.56
CA LEU A 11 -16.47 -8.87 -2.55
C LEU A 11 -17.94 -9.15 -2.85
N ARG A 12 -18.38 -8.98 -4.10
CA ARG A 12 -19.74 -9.31 -4.53
C ARG A 12 -20.08 -10.77 -4.26
N ALA A 13 -19.14 -11.69 -4.52
CA ALA A 13 -19.35 -13.12 -4.31
C ALA A 13 -19.49 -13.52 -2.82
N VAL A 14 -18.72 -12.90 -1.90
CA VAL A 14 -18.76 -13.28 -0.47
C VAL A 14 -19.84 -12.56 0.33
N THR A 15 -20.30 -11.39 -0.14
CA THR A 15 -21.20 -10.51 0.62
C THR A 15 -22.57 -10.31 -0.03
N GLY A 16 -22.71 -10.64 -1.31
CA GLY A 16 -23.93 -10.37 -2.08
C GLY A 16 -24.13 -8.89 -2.43
N LEU A 17 -23.13 -8.03 -2.20
CA LEU A 17 -23.21 -6.61 -2.56
C LEU A 17 -23.39 -6.43 -4.07
N ASP A 18 -24.10 -5.36 -4.43
CA ASP A 18 -24.11 -4.90 -5.81
C ASP A 18 -22.77 -4.25 -6.18
N GLU A 19 -22.52 -4.15 -7.48
CA GLU A 19 -21.24 -3.63 -7.98
C GLU A 19 -21.00 -2.14 -7.65
N PRO A 20 -22.00 -1.24 -7.75
CA PRO A 20 -21.82 0.15 -7.35
C PRO A 20 -21.43 0.30 -5.87
N LEU A 21 -22.06 -0.46 -4.97
CA LEU A 21 -21.78 -0.38 -3.54
C LEU A 21 -20.42 -1.00 -3.20
N ALA A 22 -20.06 -2.14 -3.81
CA ALA A 22 -18.75 -2.74 -3.64
C ALA A 22 -17.62 -1.78 -4.08
N ARG A 23 -17.81 -1.06 -5.20
CA ARG A 23 -16.87 -0.03 -5.68
C ARG A 23 -16.79 1.15 -4.70
N LYS A 24 -17.93 1.66 -4.23
CA LYS A 24 -17.97 2.77 -3.27
C LYS A 24 -17.27 2.42 -1.95
N ILE A 25 -17.49 1.21 -1.42
CA ILE A 25 -16.82 0.74 -0.20
C ILE A 25 -15.31 0.66 -0.42
N LEU A 26 -14.87 0.14 -1.57
CA LEU A 26 -13.46 0.10 -1.90
C LEU A 26 -12.86 1.50 -1.98
N GLU A 27 -13.55 2.44 -2.63
CA GLU A 27 -13.13 3.84 -2.72
C GLU A 27 -13.03 4.50 -1.34
N GLU A 28 -13.97 4.22 -0.43
CA GLU A 28 -13.99 4.75 0.94
C GLU A 28 -12.87 4.15 1.80
N VAL A 29 -12.65 2.84 1.72
CA VAL A 29 -11.55 2.15 2.40
C VAL A 29 -10.20 2.66 1.89
N LEU A 30 -10.07 2.89 0.57
CA LEU A 30 -8.88 3.51 0.00
C LEU A 30 -8.75 4.97 0.43
N ALA A 31 -9.82 5.75 0.50
CA ALA A 31 -9.79 7.12 0.97
C ALA A 31 -9.39 7.21 2.46
N TRP A 32 -9.86 6.26 3.27
CA TRP A 32 -9.49 6.09 4.66
C TRP A 32 -8.02 5.69 4.84
N HIS A 33 -7.52 4.77 4.00
CA HIS A 33 -6.11 4.35 4.02
C HIS A 33 -5.16 5.27 3.24
N ARG A 34 -5.68 6.30 2.55
CA ARG A 34 -4.86 7.35 1.91
C ARG A 34 -4.16 8.25 2.93
N GLU A 35 -4.33 8.04 4.23
CA GLU A 35 -3.45 8.61 5.25
C GLU A 35 -2.04 7.97 5.19
N ASP A 36 -1.31 8.50 4.20
CA ASP A 36 0.09 8.54 3.82
C ASP A 36 0.96 7.27 3.93
N LEU A 37 1.10 6.58 2.79
CA LEU A 37 2.19 5.62 2.51
C LEU A 37 3.56 6.21 2.89
N GLY A 38 3.76 7.52 2.71
CA GLY A 38 4.97 8.23 3.13
C GLY A 38 5.14 8.22 4.65
N ALA A 39 4.09 8.47 5.43
CA ALA A 39 4.13 8.42 6.89
C ALA A 39 4.39 6.99 7.40
N TRP A 40 3.76 5.99 6.80
CA TRP A 40 4.07 4.59 7.07
C TRP A 40 5.54 4.28 6.75
N ALA A 41 6.00 4.62 5.54
CA ALA A 41 7.35 4.32 5.08
C ALA A 41 8.41 5.02 5.95
N ARG A 42 8.16 6.26 6.40
CA ARG A 42 9.04 7.01 7.30
C ARG A 42 9.16 6.32 8.67
N ARG A 43 8.04 6.01 9.34
CA ARG A 43 8.07 5.27 10.63
C ARG A 43 8.78 3.94 10.50
N ARG A 44 8.42 3.16 9.47
CA ARG A 44 8.95 1.80 9.31
C ARG A 44 10.44 1.80 8.97
N HIS A 45 10.87 2.75 8.14
CA HIS A 45 12.28 2.96 7.85
C HIS A 45 13.08 3.30 9.13
N GLU A 46 12.55 4.17 10.00
CA GLU A 46 13.19 4.49 11.28
C GLU A 46 13.30 3.29 12.23
N GLU A 47 12.27 2.45 12.30
CA GLU A 47 12.29 1.21 13.07
C GLU A 47 13.39 0.25 12.57
N LEU A 48 13.46 0.03 11.26
CA LEU A 48 14.45 -0.87 10.66
C LEU A 48 15.87 -0.30 10.78
N ARG A 49 16.04 1.03 10.71
CA ARG A 49 17.33 1.68 11.00
C ARG A 49 17.74 1.50 12.46
N ARG A 50 16.81 1.61 13.41
CA ARG A 50 17.07 1.35 14.84
C ARG A 50 17.47 -0.09 15.12
N GLN A 51 17.04 -1.03 14.29
CA GLN A 51 17.46 -2.43 14.32
C GLN A 51 18.84 -2.68 13.66
N GLY A 52 19.53 -1.64 13.19
CA GLY A 52 20.86 -1.73 12.62
C GLY A 52 20.92 -2.17 11.15
N LEU A 53 19.78 -2.26 10.46
CA LEU A 53 19.76 -2.59 9.03
C LEU A 53 20.29 -1.45 8.17
N ARG A 54 20.97 -1.79 7.08
CA ARG A 54 21.46 -0.80 6.11
C ARG A 54 20.39 -0.56 5.06
N ASN A 55 20.42 0.60 4.41
CA ASN A 55 19.45 0.99 3.39
C ASN A 55 19.24 -0.08 2.29
N ARG A 56 20.31 -0.76 1.85
CA ARG A 56 20.25 -1.85 0.86
C ARG A 56 19.38 -3.04 1.29
N GLU A 57 19.18 -3.23 2.60
CA GLU A 57 18.36 -4.28 3.20
C GLU A 57 16.96 -3.76 3.54
N ILE A 58 16.86 -2.48 3.91
CA ILE A 58 15.60 -1.83 4.29
C ILE A 58 14.68 -1.65 3.09
N PHE A 59 15.17 -1.14 1.95
CA PHE A 59 14.31 -0.82 0.80
C PHE A 59 13.61 -2.04 0.19
N PRO A 60 14.28 -3.20 -0.01
CA PRO A 60 13.60 -4.42 -0.44
C PRO A 60 12.52 -4.89 0.54
N ARG A 61 12.79 -4.80 1.86
CA ARG A 61 11.80 -5.14 2.90
C ARG A 61 10.60 -4.21 2.90
N LEU A 62 10.81 -2.90 2.80
CA LEU A 62 9.73 -1.93 2.68
C LEU A 62 8.87 -2.20 1.44
N ARG A 63 9.47 -2.55 0.30
CA ARG A 63 8.71 -2.91 -0.92
C ARG A 63 7.86 -4.16 -0.71
N GLU A 64 8.39 -5.17 -0.03
CA GLU A 64 7.68 -6.41 0.25
C GLU A 64 6.57 -6.23 1.30
N GLU A 65 6.82 -5.46 2.36
CA GLU A 65 5.82 -5.12 3.38
C GLU A 65 4.73 -4.22 2.79
N ALA A 66 5.07 -3.25 1.94
CA ALA A 66 4.11 -2.37 1.26
C ALA A 66 3.16 -3.14 0.33
N ARG A 67 3.60 -4.25 -0.27
CA ARG A 67 2.74 -5.13 -1.09
C ARG A 67 1.67 -5.86 -0.28
N ARG A 68 1.85 -5.97 1.04
CA ARG A 68 0.95 -6.70 1.96
C ARG A 68 -0.03 -5.78 2.68
N ILE A 69 0.21 -4.48 2.68
CA ILE A 69 -0.70 -3.48 3.23
C ILE A 69 -1.71 -3.10 2.13
N LEU A 70 -2.98 -2.96 2.50
CA LEU A 70 -4.15 -2.70 1.64
C LEU A 70 -4.16 -1.31 0.98
N VAL A 71 -3.05 -0.93 0.38
CA VAL A 71 -2.96 0.08 -0.65
C VAL A 71 -2.01 -0.53 -1.64
N ARG A 72 -2.44 -0.82 -2.86
CA ARG A 72 -1.51 -1.18 -3.94
C ARG A 72 -1.10 0.13 -4.60
N PRO A 73 -0.10 0.90 -4.09
CA PRO A 73 0.48 1.94 -4.90
C PRO A 73 1.08 1.25 -6.15
N PRO A 74 1.12 1.95 -7.30
CA PRO A 74 1.88 1.46 -8.46
C PRO A 74 3.28 1.05 -8.01
N GLU A 75 3.86 0.01 -8.63
CA GLU A 75 5.19 -0.46 -8.25
C GLU A 75 6.16 0.73 -8.22
N GLN A 76 6.61 1.09 -7.01
CA GLN A 76 7.49 2.23 -6.84
C GLN A 76 8.93 1.77 -7.06
N SER A 77 9.60 2.41 -8.00
CA SER A 77 11.04 2.30 -8.16
C SER A 77 11.75 2.85 -6.92
N GLU A 78 12.97 2.38 -6.67
CA GLU A 78 13.83 2.88 -5.59
C GLU A 78 13.98 4.40 -5.64
N ARG A 79 14.03 4.98 -6.84
CA ARG A 79 14.11 6.42 -7.06
C ARG A 79 12.86 7.17 -6.53
N GLN A 80 11.66 6.63 -6.73
CA GLN A 80 10.43 7.24 -6.23
C GLN A 80 10.37 7.17 -4.69
N LEU A 81 10.78 6.04 -4.11
CA LEU A 81 10.88 5.91 -2.65
C LEU A 81 11.89 6.88 -2.03
N ARG A 82 13.06 7.05 -2.65
CA ARG A 82 14.06 8.04 -2.18
C ARG A 82 13.51 9.46 -2.20
N ARG A 83 12.69 9.82 -3.19
CA ARG A 83 12.06 11.14 -3.27
C ARG A 83 10.98 11.35 -2.20
N ILE A 84 10.24 10.32 -1.80
CA ILE A 84 9.24 10.42 -0.71
C ILE A 84 9.92 10.54 0.67
N LEU A 85 11.10 9.94 0.84
CA LEU A 85 11.80 9.91 2.12
C LEU A 85 12.79 11.06 2.33
N TYR A 86 13.36 11.60 1.26
CA TYR A 86 14.41 12.63 1.33
C TYR A 86 14.08 13.91 0.54
N GLY A 87 12.97 13.91 -0.21
CA GLY A 87 12.48 15.07 -0.94
C GLY A 87 11.55 15.93 -0.10
#